data_AF-A0A425WJA6-F1
#
_entry.id   AF-A0A425WJA6-F1
#
_cell.length_a   1.000
_cell.length_b   1.000
_cell.length_c   1.000
_cell.angle_alpha   90.00
_cell.angle_beta   90.00
_cell.angle_gamma   90.00
#
_symmetry.space_group_name_H-M   'P 1'
#
loop_
_entity.id
_entity.type
_entity.pdbx_description
1 polymer ?
#
loop_
_entity_poly.entity_id
_entity_poly.type
_entity_poly.pdbx_seq_one_letter_code
_entity_poly.pdbx_strand_id
1 'polypeptide(L)'
;MDTIARFVGAQDIEELTAAASERVFGIPQVDVLVLFGGAILAGADQFAQAMRNGVATTYVIDGEVGHTTLAFRQSVRNLCLVVEFSDSASEAEIFEAYLEYICGLHADLLETKSTNCGNNITSLRDLLAAYKVSCQSMILMGDETMQ
;
A
#
# COMPACT_ATOMS: atom_id res chain seq x y z
N MET A 1 -20.95 -2.56 11.08
CA MET A 1 -20.35 -3.45 10.08
C MET A 1 -19.54 -4.46 10.86
N ASP A 2 -20.12 -5.62 11.16
CA ASP A 2 -19.51 -6.68 11.98
C ASP A 2 -19.08 -7.84 11.09
N THR A 3 -18.19 -7.57 10.12
CA THR A 3 -17.60 -8.63 9.30
C THR A 3 -16.15 -8.25 9.06
N ILE A 4 -15.24 -9.08 9.59
CA ILE A 4 -13.81 -8.96 9.32
C ILE A 4 -13.64 -9.17 7.81
N ALA A 5 -13.12 -8.17 7.10
CA ALA A 5 -12.83 -8.31 5.68
C ALA A 5 -11.92 -9.53 5.46
N ARG A 6 -12.17 -10.30 4.40
CA ARG A 6 -11.27 -11.39 4.03
C ARG A 6 -9.98 -10.78 3.49
N PHE A 7 -8.84 -11.06 4.10
CA PHE A 7 -7.56 -10.54 3.63
C PHE A 7 -6.51 -11.63 3.43
N VAL A 8 -5.54 -11.37 2.56
CA VAL A 8 -4.34 -12.19 2.36
C VAL A 8 -3.12 -11.30 2.20
N GLY A 9 -1.94 -11.81 2.57
CA GLY A 9 -0.69 -11.15 2.25
C GLY A 9 -0.37 -11.27 0.77
N ALA A 10 0.29 -10.26 0.18
CA ALA A 10 0.74 -10.32 -1.21
C ALA A 10 1.68 -11.52 -1.46
N GLN A 11 2.46 -11.93 -0.45
CA GLN A 11 3.32 -13.13 -0.48
C GLN A 11 2.54 -14.45 -0.63
N ASP A 12 1.27 -14.46 -0.23
CA ASP A 12 0.39 -15.63 -0.34
C ASP A 12 -0.33 -15.69 -1.70
N ILE A 13 -0.07 -14.70 -2.57
CA ILE A 13 -0.57 -14.63 -3.95
C ILE A 13 0.62 -14.73 -4.90
N GLU A 14 0.61 -15.78 -5.72
CA GLU A 14 1.69 -16.09 -6.68
C GLU A 14 2.01 -14.92 -7.63
N GLU A 15 0.98 -14.24 -8.15
CA GLU A 15 1.12 -13.04 -8.96
C GLU A 15 -0.07 -12.09 -8.72
N LEU A 16 0.17 -10.79 -8.60
CA LEU A 16 -0.88 -9.78 -8.44
C LEU A 16 -1.63 -9.55 -9.75
N THR A 17 -2.53 -10.49 -10.07
CA THR A 17 -3.35 -10.52 -11.28
C THR A 17 -4.80 -10.89 -10.96
N ALA A 18 -5.72 -10.57 -11.86
CA ALA A 18 -7.13 -10.93 -11.70
C ALA A 18 -7.36 -12.45 -11.58
N ALA A 19 -6.59 -13.25 -12.32
CA ALA A 19 -6.70 -14.72 -12.27
C ALA A 19 -6.26 -15.29 -10.91
N ALA A 20 -5.25 -14.69 -10.27
CA ALA A 20 -4.85 -15.08 -8.93
C ALA A 20 -5.87 -14.62 -7.87
N SER A 21 -6.39 -13.40 -7.99
CA SER A 21 -7.49 -12.91 -7.16
C SER A 21 -8.71 -13.83 -7.22
N GLU A 22 -9.13 -14.26 -8.41
CA GLU A 22 -10.27 -15.17 -8.60
C GLU A 22 -10.05 -16.50 -7.88
N ARG A 23 -8.83 -17.05 -7.97
CA ARG A 23 -8.47 -18.32 -7.33
C ARG A 23 -8.49 -18.25 -5.81
N VAL A 24 -8.02 -17.13 -5.26
CA VAL A 24 -7.92 -16.93 -3.81
C VAL A 24 -9.25 -16.48 -3.23
N PHE A 25 -9.82 -15.40 -3.76
CA PHE A 25 -11.01 -14.74 -3.21
C PHE A 25 -12.33 -15.20 -3.83
N GLY A 26 -12.31 -15.84 -5.00
CA GLY A 26 -13.53 -16.13 -5.78
C GLY A 26 -14.09 -14.92 -6.53
N ILE A 27 -13.27 -13.87 -6.67
CA ILE A 27 -13.58 -12.63 -7.40
C ILE A 27 -12.33 -12.16 -8.15
N PRO A 28 -12.46 -11.59 -9.36
CA PRO A 28 -11.31 -11.25 -10.19
C PRO A 28 -10.66 -9.93 -9.77
N GLN A 29 -11.36 -9.13 -8.96
CA GLN A 29 -10.92 -7.84 -8.46
C GLN A 29 -11.33 -7.73 -7.00
N VAL A 30 -10.37 -7.46 -6.11
CA VAL A 30 -10.64 -7.25 -4.69
C VAL A 30 -11.08 -5.80 -4.44
N ASP A 31 -11.65 -5.54 -3.26
CA ASP A 31 -12.11 -4.18 -2.95
C ASP A 31 -10.90 -3.25 -2.75
N VAL A 32 -9.95 -3.68 -1.92
CA VAL A 32 -8.81 -2.85 -1.48
C VAL A 32 -7.48 -3.59 -1.63
N LEU A 33 -6.46 -2.91 -2.15
CA LEU A 33 -5.06 -3.34 -2.05
C LEU A 33 -4.26 -2.25 -1.33
N VAL A 34 -3.53 -2.64 -0.29
CA VAL A 34 -2.79 -1.70 0.57
C VAL A 34 -1.30 -1.97 0.49
N LEU A 35 -0.51 -0.93 0.25
CA LEU A 35 0.93 -0.92 0.46
C LEU A 35 1.25 -0.26 1.80
N PHE A 36 1.79 -1.04 2.75
CA PHE A 36 2.24 -0.52 4.03
C PHE A 36 3.67 0.04 3.95
N GLY A 37 3.88 1.12 4.69
CA GLY A 37 5.18 1.61 5.12
C GLY A 37 5.95 0.53 5.87
N GLY A 38 7.27 0.63 5.83
CA GLY A 38 8.22 -0.43 6.17
C GLY A 38 8.58 -1.33 4.99
N ALA A 39 7.83 -1.27 3.88
CA ALA A 39 8.22 -1.91 2.63
C ALA A 39 9.42 -1.21 1.99
N ILE A 40 10.28 -1.99 1.34
CA ILE A 40 11.34 -1.44 0.48
C ILE A 40 10.75 -0.84 -0.80
N LEU A 41 11.54 0.00 -1.48
CA LEU A 41 11.11 0.68 -2.71
C LEU A 41 10.59 -0.28 -3.80
N ALA A 42 11.12 -1.50 -3.86
CA ALA A 42 10.67 -2.54 -4.80
C ALA A 42 9.18 -2.93 -4.61
N GLY A 43 8.60 -2.69 -3.42
CA GLY A 43 7.16 -2.85 -3.20
C GLY A 43 6.32 -1.86 -4.03
N ALA A 44 6.85 -0.68 -4.33
CA ALA A 44 6.18 0.32 -5.16
C ALA A 44 5.99 -0.17 -6.61
N ASP A 45 6.98 -0.88 -7.16
CA ASP A 45 6.89 -1.44 -8.52
C ASP A 45 5.83 -2.54 -8.59
N GLN A 46 5.76 -3.39 -7.56
CA GLN A 46 4.74 -4.44 -7.46
C GLN A 46 3.34 -3.84 -7.29
N PHE A 47 3.22 -2.80 -6.47
CA PHE A 47 1.98 -2.04 -6.30
C PHE A 47 1.52 -1.40 -7.62
N ALA A 48 2.43 -0.73 -8.33
CA ALA A 48 2.17 -0.17 -9.66
C ALA A 48 1.74 -1.24 -10.68
N GLN A 49 2.36 -2.43 -10.64
CA GLN A 49 1.95 -3.53 -11.51
C GLN A 49 0.54 -4.03 -11.16
N ALA A 50 0.20 -4.13 -9.88
CA ALA A 50 -1.14 -4.50 -9.43
C ALA A 50 -2.20 -3.47 -9.84
N MET A 51 -1.85 -2.18 -9.86
CA MET A 51 -2.68 -1.10 -10.41
C MET A 51 -2.93 -1.28 -11.90
N ARG A 52 -1.88 -1.50 -12.69
CA ARG A 52 -2.01 -1.74 -14.14
C ARG A 52 -2.81 -2.99 -14.47
N ASN A 53 -2.72 -4.00 -13.62
CA ASN A 53 -3.47 -5.25 -13.75
C ASN A 53 -4.92 -5.16 -13.27
N GLY A 54 -5.34 -4.05 -12.66
CA GLY A 54 -6.70 -3.86 -12.16
C GLY A 54 -7.08 -4.84 -11.04
N VAL A 55 -6.11 -5.21 -10.20
CA VAL A 55 -6.27 -6.20 -9.11
C VAL A 55 -7.29 -5.77 -8.06
N ALA A 56 -7.40 -4.46 -7.80
CA ALA A 56 -8.30 -3.91 -6.80
C ALA A 56 -9.14 -2.76 -7.36
N THR A 57 -10.25 -2.44 -6.69
CA THR A 57 -11.03 -1.23 -7.00
C THR A 57 -10.50 0.03 -6.31
N THR A 58 -9.81 -0.13 -5.18
CA THR A 58 -9.20 0.96 -4.41
C THR A 58 -7.78 0.58 -4.01
N TYR A 59 -6.83 1.48 -4.27
CA TYR A 59 -5.42 1.34 -3.98
C TYR A 59 -5.02 2.33 -2.88
N VAL A 60 -4.48 1.81 -1.78
CA VAL A 60 -4.15 2.61 -0.60
C VAL A 60 -2.67 2.47 -0.29
N ILE A 61 -2.03 3.56 0.11
CA ILE A 61 -0.69 3.54 0.70
C ILE A 61 -0.82 4.01 2.16
N ASP A 62 -0.38 3.18 3.09
CA ASP A 62 -0.42 3.49 4.52
C ASP A 62 1.01 3.52 5.06
N GLY A 63 1.56 4.73 5.24
CA GLY A 63 2.96 4.92 5.57
C GLY A 63 3.18 6.23 6.31
N GLU A 64 3.39 6.12 7.62
CA GLU A 64 3.67 7.23 8.53
C GLU A 64 5.13 7.71 8.48
N VAL A 65 5.47 8.65 9.36
CA VAL A 65 6.86 8.95 9.74
C VAL A 65 7.21 8.15 10.99
N GLY A 66 7.88 7.02 10.79
CA GLY A 66 8.33 6.10 11.84
C GLY A 66 9.86 5.99 11.92
N HIS A 67 10.33 4.98 12.66
CA HIS A 67 11.76 4.74 12.90
C HIS A 67 12.54 4.40 11.62
N THR A 68 11.88 3.81 10.63
CA THR A 68 12.46 3.40 9.34
C THR A 68 12.49 4.52 8.30
N THR A 69 11.68 5.56 8.49
CA THR A 69 11.40 6.54 7.44
C THR A 69 12.63 7.34 7.04
N LEU A 70 13.53 7.64 7.98
CA LEU A 70 14.78 8.33 7.65
C LEU A 70 15.66 7.49 6.71
N ALA A 71 15.83 6.21 7.03
CA ALA A 71 16.62 5.29 6.21
C ALA A 71 15.94 5.08 4.84
N PHE A 72 14.62 4.99 4.82
CA PHE A 72 13.85 4.87 3.58
C PHE A 72 14.02 6.11 2.68
N ARG A 73 13.86 7.33 3.21
CA ARG A 73 14.11 8.59 2.48
C ARG A 73 15.50 8.62 1.84
N GLN A 74 16.52 8.26 2.61
CA GLN A 74 17.91 8.22 2.13
C GLN A 74 18.08 7.18 1.02
N SER A 75 17.49 5.99 1.19
CA SER A 75 17.50 4.93 0.18
C SER A 75 16.87 5.39 -1.13
N VAL A 76 15.67 5.98 -1.09
CA VAL A 76 14.98 6.47 -2.29
C VAL A 76 15.77 7.59 -2.97
N ARG A 77 16.34 8.53 -2.22
CA ARG A 77 17.19 9.59 -2.81
C ARG A 77 18.43 9.04 -3.51
N ASN A 78 19.01 7.97 -2.98
CA ASN A 78 20.18 7.33 -3.58
C ASN A 78 19.82 6.51 -4.83
N LEU A 79 18.67 5.84 -4.81
CA LEU A 79 18.22 4.96 -5.89
C LEU A 79 17.51 5.73 -7.03
N CYS A 80 16.81 6.81 -6.69
CA CYS A 80 15.93 7.54 -7.59
C CYS A 80 16.13 9.06 -7.46
N LEU A 81 17.21 9.55 -8.06
CA LEU A 81 17.59 10.98 -8.03
C LEU A 81 16.57 11.93 -8.65
N VAL A 82 15.64 11.42 -9.46
CA VAL A 82 14.60 12.21 -10.15
C VAL A 82 13.33 12.38 -9.32
N VAL A 83 13.16 11.59 -8.26
CA VAL A 83 11.97 11.65 -7.42
C VAL A 83 12.25 12.65 -6.30
N GLU A 84 11.49 13.73 -6.27
CA GLU A 84 11.60 14.77 -5.25
C GLU A 84 10.48 14.66 -4.21
N PHE A 85 10.84 14.78 -2.93
CA PHE A 85 9.91 14.83 -1.81
C PHE A 85 10.54 15.60 -0.63
N SER A 86 9.68 16.15 0.22
CA SER A 86 10.09 16.93 1.41
C SER A 86 10.97 16.11 2.36
N ASP A 87 11.89 16.76 3.07
CA ASP A 87 12.65 16.14 4.17
C ASP A 87 11.76 15.63 5.31
N SER A 88 10.53 16.14 5.41
CA SER A 88 9.52 15.70 6.38
C SER A 88 8.55 14.65 5.83
N ALA A 89 8.71 14.21 4.57
CA ALA A 89 7.71 13.39 3.88
C ALA A 89 7.48 12.03 4.55
N SER A 90 6.24 11.63 4.76
CA SER A 90 5.91 10.29 5.25
C SER A 90 6.28 9.21 4.24
N GLU A 91 6.31 7.95 4.66
CA GLU A 91 6.59 6.84 3.73
C GLU A 91 5.54 6.76 2.62
N ALA A 92 4.27 7.02 2.93
CA ALA A 92 3.20 7.10 1.92
C ALA A 92 3.43 8.24 0.92
N GLU A 93 3.86 9.42 1.36
CA GLU A 93 4.16 10.54 0.45
C GLU A 93 5.36 10.25 -0.45
N ILE A 94 6.35 9.50 0.05
CA ILE A 94 7.52 9.09 -0.74
C ILE A 94 7.11 8.05 -1.80
N PHE A 95 6.29 7.07 -1.43
CA PHE A 95 5.77 6.10 -2.38
C PHE A 95 4.87 6.74 -3.43
N GLU A 96 4.00 7.68 -3.04
CA GLU A 96 3.17 8.43 -3.98
C GLU A 96 4.03 9.21 -4.98
N ALA A 97 5.06 9.94 -4.51
CA ALA A 97 5.98 10.64 -5.39
C ALA A 97 6.69 9.65 -6.35
N TYR A 98 7.12 8.49 -5.85
CA TYR A 98 7.71 7.47 -6.71
C TYR A 98 6.72 6.97 -7.79
N LEU A 99 5.47 6.68 -7.42
CA LEU A 99 4.44 6.24 -8.36
C LEU A 99 4.14 7.31 -9.42
N GLU A 100 4.04 8.57 -9.02
CA GLU A 100 3.78 9.68 -9.93
C GLU A 100 4.91 9.81 -10.96
N TYR A 101 6.15 9.98 -10.48
CA TYR A 101 7.29 10.31 -11.34
C TYR A 101 7.80 9.12 -12.16
N ILE A 102 7.78 7.90 -11.60
CA ILE A 102 8.35 6.72 -12.26
C ILE A 102 7.28 5.93 -13.01
N CYS A 103 6.09 5.80 -12.43
CA CYS A 103 5.04 4.93 -12.97
C CYS A 103 3.92 5.68 -13.71
N GLY A 104 3.78 6.99 -13.51
CA GLY A 104 2.65 7.78 -14.01
C GLY A 104 1.32 7.37 -13.36
N LEU A 105 1.36 6.93 -12.11
CA LEU A 105 0.22 6.41 -11.34
C LEU A 105 0.07 7.16 -10.02
N HIS A 106 -1.15 7.13 -9.47
CA HIS A 106 -1.48 7.73 -8.18
C HIS A 106 -2.33 6.75 -7.38
N ALA A 107 -2.02 6.56 -6.09
CA ALA A 107 -2.91 5.80 -5.22
C ALA A 107 -4.23 6.55 -5.02
N ASP A 108 -5.31 5.81 -4.73
CA ASP A 108 -6.61 6.42 -4.47
C ASP A 108 -6.63 7.13 -3.11
N LEU A 109 -5.93 6.57 -2.11
CA LEU A 109 -5.87 7.10 -0.75
C LEU A 109 -4.47 6.96 -0.15
N LEU A 110 -4.10 7.94 0.66
CA LEU A 110 -2.86 7.94 1.46
C LEU A 110 -3.20 8.08 2.95
N GLU A 111 -2.65 7.19 3.78
CA GLU A 111 -2.60 7.36 5.23
C GLU A 111 -1.18 7.78 5.63
N THR A 112 -1.06 8.96 6.24
CA THR A 112 0.23 9.62 6.56
C THR A 112 0.40 9.93 8.05
N LYS A 113 -0.65 9.75 8.87
CA LYS A 113 -0.76 10.36 10.20
C LYS A 113 -0.67 9.39 11.36
N SER A 114 -0.59 8.09 11.11
CA SER A 114 -0.36 7.13 12.18
C SER A 114 0.92 7.53 12.95
N THR A 115 0.92 7.38 14.28
CA THR A 115 2.07 7.72 15.14
C THR A 115 2.46 6.57 16.05
N ASN A 116 1.95 5.37 15.80
CA ASN A 116 2.10 4.22 16.68
C ASN A 116 2.39 2.98 15.85
N CYS A 117 3.65 2.54 15.92
CA CYS A 117 4.15 1.25 15.51
C CYS A 117 3.22 0.13 16.01
N GLY A 118 2.26 -0.31 15.20
CA GLY A 118 1.27 -1.34 15.57
C GLY A 118 -0.20 -0.98 15.34
N ASN A 119 -0.53 0.21 14.84
CA ASN A 119 -1.92 0.62 14.62
C ASN A 119 -2.33 0.83 13.15
N ASN A 120 -1.47 0.46 12.18
CA ASN A 120 -1.72 0.63 10.74
C ASN A 120 -3.08 0.06 10.32
N ILE A 121 -3.46 -1.13 10.82
CA ILE A 121 -4.77 -1.74 10.51
C ILE A 121 -5.95 -0.89 11.04
N THR A 122 -5.82 -0.29 12.22
CA THR A 122 -6.85 0.59 12.79
C THR A 122 -6.96 1.87 11.98
N SER A 123 -5.83 2.49 11.65
CA SER A 123 -5.79 3.72 10.85
C SER A 123 -6.33 3.49 9.44
N LEU A 124 -5.92 2.40 8.78
CA LEU A 124 -6.49 1.95 7.51
C LEU A 124 -8.00 1.76 7.59
N ARG A 125 -8.51 1.08 8.64
CA ARG A 125 -9.95 0.91 8.83
C ARG A 125 -10.66 2.26 8.95
N ASP A 126 -10.11 3.17 9.75
CA ASP A 126 -10.70 4.48 10.00
C ASP A 126 -10.64 5.36 8.73
N LEU A 127 -9.56 5.24 7.94
CA LEU A 127 -9.42 5.84 6.61
C LEU A 127 -10.50 5.32 5.65
N LEU A 128 -10.62 4.00 5.48
CA LEU A 128 -11.63 3.39 4.61
C LEU A 128 -13.05 3.79 5.04
N ALA A 129 -13.32 3.85 6.34
CA ALA A 129 -14.60 4.32 6.87
C ALA A 129 -14.86 5.80 6.58
N ALA A 130 -13.86 6.67 6.73
CA ALA A 130 -13.96 8.10 6.44
C ALA A 130 -14.26 8.36 4.96
N TYR A 131 -13.67 7.58 4.06
CA TYR A 131 -13.89 7.66 2.61
C TYR A 131 -15.06 6.78 2.12
N LYS A 132 -15.77 6.09 3.03
CA LYS A 132 -16.91 5.21 2.73
C LYS A 132 -16.57 4.10 1.72
N VAL A 133 -15.34 3.62 1.75
CA VAL A 133 -14.91 2.48 0.94
C VAL A 133 -15.50 1.21 1.56
N SER A 134 -16.34 0.51 0.81
CA SER A 134 -16.82 -0.80 1.22
C SER A 134 -15.68 -1.81 1.04
N CYS A 135 -15.30 -2.50 2.11
CA CYS A 135 -14.21 -3.46 2.06
C CYS A 135 -14.68 -4.81 2.60
N GLN A 136 -14.80 -5.80 1.72
CA GLN A 136 -15.08 -7.20 2.05
C GLN A 136 -13.90 -8.11 1.72
N SER A 137 -13.03 -7.68 0.81
CA SER A 137 -11.84 -8.37 0.33
C SER A 137 -10.65 -7.41 0.26
N MET A 138 -9.49 -7.82 0.77
CA MET A 138 -8.30 -6.98 0.83
C MET A 138 -7.00 -7.74 0.57
N ILE A 139 -6.06 -7.12 -0.11
CA ILE A 139 -4.68 -7.63 -0.23
C ILE A 139 -3.74 -6.68 0.55
N LEU A 140 -2.91 -7.26 1.41
CA LEU A 140 -1.94 -6.53 2.23
C LEU A 140 -0.53 -6.72 1.66
N MET A 141 0.15 -5.63 1.31
CA MET A 141 1.54 -5.62 0.88
C MET A 141 2.39 -4.91 1.93
N GLY A 142 3.40 -5.58 2.47
CA GLY A 142 4.29 -5.06 3.52
C GLY A 142 5.44 -6.03 3.80
N ASP A 143 6.41 -5.61 4.61
CA ASP A 143 7.53 -6.46 5.03
C ASP A 143 7.07 -7.50 6.08
N GLU A 144 7.69 -8.68 6.07
CA GLU A 144 7.26 -9.97 6.64
C GLU A 144 7.11 -10.00 8.18
N THR A 145 7.27 -8.88 8.89
CA THR A 145 7.32 -8.84 10.36
C THR A 145 6.00 -8.52 11.05
N MET A 146 4.92 -8.28 10.30
CA MET A 146 3.56 -8.14 10.85
C MET A 146 2.84 -9.49 11.09
N GLN A 147 3.56 -10.47 11.66
CA GLN A 147 2.98 -11.69 12.23
C GLN A 147 2.98 -11.66 13.75
#